data_AF-A0A954A6D0-F1
#
_entry.id   AF-A0A954A6D0-F1
#
_cell.length_a   1.000
_cell.length_b   1.000
_cell.length_c   1.000
_cell.angle_alpha   90.00
_cell.angle_beta   90.00
_cell.angle_gamma   90.00
#
_symmetry.space_group_name_H-M   'P 1'
#
loop_
_entity.id
_entity.type
_entity.pdbx_description
1 polymer ?
#
loop_
_entity_poly.entity_id
_entity_poly.type
_entity_poly.pdbx_seq_one_letter_code
_entity_poly.pdbx_strand_id
1 'polypeptide(L)'
;MRCSMVAFCLLLALLGAVAHADVTISHDNNVVALPPPPGNAIFNQPDIGDLFANGAFVRTAPGTNLGNLLLADSQSLLGLLPGDDINAVHIELRPLANGDEFGIFPAFTFSVDVGAAGGTGTAVAAQAPFNAADLFESNGSGFNAWTLDELQMGLAATAATDIDANLLTQLSSLTGNPWVYFSLAPGSPTLSALGASAADILATRALGTPKVSITATQLGLRNADDLDALVMLSGADANDDGDFNDPGDSFPMVIFSVSPSSQGRTGTAVNGQFINDFPPGGDIFFSSLGGVNTLFRDDAVLGLANDDNLDSLDLPEMSVPGVPPLTG
;
A
#
# COMPACT_ATOMS: atom_id res chain seq x y z
N MET A 1 -11.60 26.16 -22.75
CA MET A 1 -10.39 26.00 -21.91
C MET A 1 -10.49 26.75 -20.58
N ARG A 2 -11.58 26.62 -19.80
CA ARG A 2 -11.69 27.17 -18.44
C ARG A 2 -11.91 26.11 -17.34
N CYS A 3 -12.12 24.84 -17.70
CA CYS A 3 -12.21 23.72 -16.74
C CYS A 3 -10.88 23.31 -16.11
N SER A 4 -9.73 23.61 -16.73
CA SER A 4 -8.42 23.11 -16.26
C SER A 4 -7.94 23.77 -14.95
N MET A 5 -8.36 25.00 -14.67
CA MET A 5 -7.83 25.76 -13.52
C MET A 5 -8.53 25.40 -12.20
N VAL A 6 -9.82 25.02 -12.24
CA VAL A 6 -10.57 24.59 -11.05
C VAL A 6 -10.13 23.19 -10.60
N ALA A 7 -9.92 22.27 -11.55
CA ALA A 7 -9.36 20.95 -11.26
C ALA A 7 -7.94 21.06 -10.66
N PHE A 8 -7.10 21.96 -11.17
CA PHE A 8 -5.76 22.19 -10.64
C PHE A 8 -5.77 22.82 -9.23
N CYS A 9 -6.65 23.79 -8.95
CA CYS A 9 -6.81 24.35 -7.61
C CYS A 9 -7.40 23.35 -6.61
N LEU A 10 -8.33 22.50 -7.03
CA LEU A 10 -8.87 21.42 -6.20
C LEU A 10 -7.80 20.35 -5.95
N LEU A 11 -6.98 20.02 -6.94
CA LEU A 11 -5.83 19.13 -6.81
C LEU A 11 -4.80 19.70 -5.84
N LEU A 12 -4.48 20.99 -5.89
CA LEU A 12 -3.59 21.65 -4.93
C LEU A 12 -4.18 21.70 -3.51
N ALA A 13 -5.49 21.90 -3.38
CA ALA A 13 -6.17 21.87 -2.09
C ALA A 13 -6.24 20.44 -1.52
N LEU A 14 -6.48 19.44 -2.38
CA LEU A 14 -6.36 18.03 -2.02
C LEU A 14 -4.93 17.72 -1.61
N LEU A 15 -3.92 18.04 -2.43
CA LEU A 15 -2.51 17.82 -2.11
C LEU A 15 -2.09 18.51 -0.81
N GLY A 16 -2.64 19.69 -0.50
CA GLY A 16 -2.43 20.36 0.79
C GLY A 16 -3.09 19.66 1.98
N ALA A 17 -4.25 19.02 1.76
CA ALA A 17 -4.91 18.18 2.76
C ALA A 17 -4.22 16.80 2.89
N VAL A 18 -3.81 16.18 1.78
CA VAL A 18 -3.07 14.91 1.70
C VAL A 18 -1.67 15.08 2.27
N ALA A 19 -1.07 16.27 2.17
CA ALA A 19 0.17 16.61 2.87
C ALA A 19 0.03 16.62 4.41
N HIS A 20 -1.15 16.29 4.94
CA HIS A 20 -1.39 16.01 6.37
C HIS A 20 -2.16 14.71 6.58
N ALA A 21 -2.39 13.91 5.53
CA ALA A 21 -2.97 12.59 5.67
C ALA A 21 -2.00 11.72 6.47
N ASP A 22 -2.55 10.98 7.43
CA ASP A 22 -1.78 9.96 8.09
C ASP A 22 -1.47 8.86 7.08
N VAL A 23 -0.30 8.25 7.16
CA VAL A 23 0.10 7.15 6.28
C VAL A 23 0.41 5.96 7.16
N THR A 24 -0.28 4.84 6.96
CA THR A 24 0.14 3.58 7.60
C THR A 24 1.19 2.91 6.75
N ILE A 25 2.27 2.46 7.38
CA ILE A 25 3.44 1.86 6.76
C ILE A 25 3.85 0.57 7.50
N SER A 26 4.37 -0.39 6.74
CA SER A 26 5.17 -1.54 7.21
C SER A 26 6.53 -1.46 6.51
N HIS A 27 7.57 -1.97 7.16
CA HIS A 27 8.91 -2.01 6.57
C HIS A 27 9.65 -3.31 6.93
N ASP A 28 10.59 -3.69 6.07
CA ASP A 28 11.47 -4.83 6.28
C ASP A 28 12.54 -4.56 7.36
N ASN A 29 13.07 -5.63 7.98
CA ASN A 29 14.17 -5.52 8.94
C ASN A 29 15.44 -5.20 8.16
N ASN A 30 16.11 -4.10 8.50
CA ASN A 30 17.49 -4.15 9.00
C ASN A 30 18.12 -2.80 9.33
N VAL A 31 17.47 -1.65 9.16
CA VAL A 31 18.22 -0.39 9.18
C VAL A 31 17.57 0.71 10.03
N VAL A 32 17.64 0.56 11.35
CA VAL A 32 17.59 1.74 12.23
C VAL A 32 18.98 2.42 12.25
N ALA A 33 19.35 3.08 11.15
CA ALA A 33 20.69 3.67 11.01
C ALA A 33 20.91 4.96 11.82
N LEU A 34 19.83 5.61 12.30
CA LEU A 34 19.94 6.92 12.93
C LEU A 34 19.32 6.95 14.34
N PRO A 35 19.97 7.61 15.31
CA PRO A 35 19.34 7.85 16.61
C PRO A 35 18.04 8.65 16.40
N PRO A 36 16.92 8.27 17.04
CA PRO A 36 15.62 8.88 16.80
C PRO A 36 15.66 10.39 16.98
N PRO A 37 14.99 11.16 16.12
CA PRO A 37 14.42 12.43 16.56
C PRO A 37 13.56 12.16 17.82
N PRO A 38 13.68 12.97 18.89
CA PRO A 38 12.89 12.75 20.10
C PRO A 38 11.39 12.61 19.78
N GLY A 39 10.78 11.49 20.20
CA GLY A 39 9.34 11.24 20.06
C GLY A 39 8.89 10.30 18.93
N ASN A 40 9.79 9.54 18.28
CA ASN A 40 9.43 8.58 17.23
C ASN A 40 9.44 7.13 17.76
N ALA A 41 8.29 6.42 17.65
CA ALA A 41 8.11 5.08 18.22
C ALA A 41 8.83 3.97 17.44
N ILE A 42 9.12 4.18 16.14
CA ILE A 42 9.89 3.23 15.29
C ILE A 42 11.21 2.82 15.95
N PHE A 43 11.78 3.64 16.83
CA PHE A 43 13.16 3.47 17.28
C PHE A 43 13.33 2.75 18.62
N ASN A 44 12.25 2.36 19.31
CA ASN A 44 12.39 1.74 20.63
C ASN A 44 12.55 0.21 20.59
N GLN A 45 12.13 -0.46 19.51
CA GLN A 45 12.37 -1.87 19.14
C GLN A 45 11.51 -2.21 17.90
N PRO A 46 11.86 -1.77 16.67
CA PRO A 46 11.09 -2.19 15.50
C PRO A 46 11.38 -3.67 15.22
N ASP A 47 10.33 -4.49 15.23
CA ASP A 47 10.35 -5.86 14.75
C ASP A 47 9.75 -5.90 13.32
N ILE A 48 10.13 -6.90 12.50
CA ILE A 48 9.51 -7.11 11.17
C ILE A 48 8.00 -7.18 11.35
N GLY A 49 7.22 -6.57 10.45
CA GLY A 49 5.76 -6.65 10.48
C GLY A 49 5.11 -5.80 11.58
N ASP A 50 5.86 -4.91 12.22
CA ASP A 50 5.28 -3.81 12.99
C ASP A 50 4.55 -2.85 12.04
N LEU A 51 3.35 -2.42 12.44
CA LEU A 51 2.56 -1.47 11.67
C LEU A 51 2.63 -0.08 12.31
N PHE A 52 3.02 0.92 11.53
CA PHE A 52 3.18 2.28 12.00
C PHE A 52 2.23 3.23 11.27
N ALA A 53 1.57 4.12 12.00
CA ALA A 53 0.89 5.28 11.41
C ALA A 53 1.77 6.52 11.54
N ASN A 54 2.23 7.07 10.42
CA ASN A 54 2.79 8.40 10.34
C ASN A 54 1.64 9.40 10.37
N GLY A 55 1.45 10.19 11.45
CA GLY A 55 0.23 10.98 11.54
C GLY A 55 0.14 12.13 12.54
N ALA A 56 -0.66 13.14 12.17
CA ALA A 56 -0.85 14.43 12.85
C ALA A 56 -1.55 14.33 14.23
N PHE A 57 -2.10 13.17 14.58
CA PHE A 57 -2.67 12.90 15.91
C PHE A 57 -1.60 12.89 17.01
N VAL A 58 -0.31 12.77 16.68
CA VAL A 58 0.81 12.89 17.64
C VAL A 58 1.37 14.31 17.66
N ARG A 59 0.54 15.35 17.53
CA ARG A 59 0.97 16.72 17.88
C ARG A 59 0.98 16.88 19.39
N THR A 60 2.06 16.49 20.04
CA THR A 60 2.27 16.82 21.46
C THR A 60 2.69 18.30 21.64
N ALA A 61 3.29 18.94 20.62
CA ALA A 61 3.55 20.38 20.57
C ALA A 61 3.86 20.89 19.13
N PRO A 62 3.74 22.21 18.84
CA PRO A 62 4.25 22.79 17.60
C PRO A 62 5.77 22.63 17.48
N GLY A 63 6.26 21.99 16.41
CA GLY A 63 7.69 21.92 16.09
C GLY A 63 8.44 20.67 16.55
N THR A 64 7.77 19.67 17.12
CA THR A 64 8.34 18.32 17.29
C THR A 64 8.01 17.48 16.06
N ASN A 65 8.96 16.66 15.59
CA ASN A 65 8.69 15.68 14.53
C ASN A 65 7.44 14.87 14.88
N LEU A 66 6.60 14.64 13.86
CA LEU A 66 5.34 13.90 13.93
C LEU A 66 5.62 12.40 14.03
N GLY A 67 6.38 11.99 15.05
CA GLY A 67 6.86 10.62 15.20
C GLY A 67 5.78 9.59 14.91
N ASN A 68 6.19 8.46 14.35
CA ASN A 68 5.27 7.41 13.97
C ASN A 68 4.61 6.81 15.22
N LEU A 69 3.31 6.55 15.14
CA LEU A 69 2.55 5.82 16.15
C LEU A 69 2.59 4.33 15.79
N LEU A 70 3.08 3.50 16.69
CA LEU A 70 2.99 2.05 16.57
C LEU A 70 1.52 1.63 16.72
N LEU A 71 0.91 1.16 15.63
CA LEU A 71 -0.46 0.65 15.61
C LEU A 71 -0.53 -0.79 16.13
N ALA A 72 0.44 -1.61 15.73
CA ALA A 72 0.57 -3.00 16.16
C ALA A 72 2.04 -3.32 16.44
N ASP A 73 2.36 -3.43 17.73
CA ASP A 73 3.68 -3.75 18.33
C ASP A 73 3.93 -5.26 18.45
N SER A 74 3.14 -6.06 17.74
CA SER A 74 3.29 -7.50 17.83
C SER A 74 2.63 -8.18 16.65
N GLN A 75 3.47 -8.80 15.83
CA GLN A 75 3.10 -9.89 14.92
C GLN A 75 2.11 -10.88 15.57
N SER A 76 2.20 -11.13 16.89
CA SER A 76 1.26 -12.01 17.59
C SER A 76 -0.19 -11.52 17.60
N LEU A 77 -0.45 -10.21 17.47
CA LEU A 77 -1.80 -9.64 17.30
C LEU A 77 -2.34 -9.90 15.89
N LEU A 78 -1.45 -9.99 14.90
CA LEU A 78 -1.81 -10.32 13.51
C LEU A 78 -1.87 -11.84 13.29
N GLY A 79 -1.41 -12.63 14.26
CA GLY A 79 -1.27 -14.08 14.14
C GLY A 79 -0.04 -14.51 13.35
N LEU A 80 1.02 -13.70 13.42
CA LEU A 80 2.34 -13.86 12.81
C LEU A 80 3.40 -14.21 13.86
N LEU A 81 4.54 -14.74 13.41
CA LEU A 81 5.73 -15.05 14.21
C LEU A 81 6.90 -14.13 13.87
N PRO A 82 7.90 -13.99 14.78
CA PRO A 82 9.15 -13.28 14.51
C PRO A 82 9.79 -13.69 13.18
N GLY A 83 9.88 -12.74 12.26
CA GLY A 83 10.44 -12.93 10.93
C GLY A 83 9.43 -13.09 9.81
N ASP A 84 8.13 -13.19 10.12
CA ASP A 84 7.07 -13.12 9.10
C ASP A 84 6.95 -11.68 8.61
N ASP A 85 7.11 -11.50 7.30
CA ASP A 85 7.03 -10.21 6.63
C ASP A 85 5.64 -9.96 6.03
N ILE A 86 5.26 -8.69 5.96
CA ILE A 86 3.96 -8.24 5.47
C ILE A 86 4.13 -7.45 4.18
N ASN A 87 3.71 -8.04 3.07
CA ASN A 87 3.95 -7.49 1.73
C ASN A 87 2.83 -6.56 1.24
N ALA A 88 1.70 -6.56 1.93
CA ALA A 88 0.65 -5.58 1.68
C ALA A 88 -0.27 -5.49 2.88
N VAL A 89 -0.76 -4.28 3.18
CA VAL A 89 -1.74 -4.03 4.24
C VAL A 89 -2.78 -3.06 3.74
N HIS A 90 -4.03 -3.37 4.05
CA HIS A 90 -5.15 -2.45 3.95
C HIS A 90 -5.90 -2.40 5.28
N ILE A 91 -6.07 -1.22 5.86
CA ILE A 91 -6.80 -1.01 7.10
C ILE A 91 -8.08 -0.22 6.80
N GLU A 92 -9.24 -0.80 7.13
CA GLU A 92 -10.49 -0.06 7.05
C GLU A 92 -10.59 0.89 8.27
N LEU A 93 -9.88 2.02 8.22
CA LEU A 93 -9.96 3.07 9.22
C LEU A 93 -11.29 3.80 9.06
N ARG A 94 -12.31 3.32 9.77
CA ARG A 94 -13.58 4.05 9.89
C ARG A 94 -13.35 5.32 10.69
N PRO A 95 -13.80 6.50 10.21
CA PRO A 95 -13.79 7.72 11.00
C PRO A 95 -14.58 7.50 12.29
N LEU A 96 -13.87 7.41 13.41
CA LEU A 96 -14.48 7.34 14.72
C LEU A 96 -15.10 8.71 15.06
N ALA A 97 -16.29 8.71 15.67
CA ALA A 97 -16.84 9.95 16.19
C ALA A 97 -15.99 10.43 17.38
N ASN A 98 -15.90 11.75 17.58
CA ASN A 98 -15.22 12.31 18.76
C ASN A 98 -15.80 11.69 20.04
N GLY A 99 -14.97 10.93 20.77
CA GLY A 99 -15.36 10.27 22.02
C GLY A 99 -15.56 8.75 21.92
N ASP A 100 -15.40 8.16 20.74
CA ASP A 100 -15.35 6.70 20.59
C ASP A 100 -14.01 6.16 21.12
N GLU A 101 -14.07 5.12 21.95
CA GLU A 101 -12.89 4.37 22.39
C GLU A 101 -12.60 3.26 21.37
N PHE A 102 -11.31 2.97 21.10
CA PHE A 102 -10.87 1.79 20.34
C PHE A 102 -11.18 0.50 21.13
N GLY A 103 -12.45 0.12 21.22
CA GLY A 103 -12.88 -1.11 21.90
C GLY A 103 -12.64 -2.37 21.06
N ILE A 104 -12.46 -2.20 19.74
CA ILE A 104 -12.24 -3.27 18.76
C ILE A 104 -11.25 -2.72 17.72
N PHE A 105 -10.16 -3.43 17.47
CA PHE A 105 -9.28 -3.10 16.35
C PHE A 105 -10.06 -3.26 15.05
N PRO A 106 -10.00 -2.29 14.11
CA PRO A 106 -10.60 -2.48 12.80
C PRO A 106 -9.99 -3.72 12.14
N ALA A 107 -10.79 -4.41 11.34
CA ALA A 107 -10.24 -5.49 10.54
C ALA A 107 -9.23 -4.90 9.55
N PHE A 108 -8.09 -5.57 9.40
CA PHE A 108 -7.09 -5.27 8.39
C PHE A 108 -6.91 -6.50 7.51
N THR A 109 -6.77 -6.25 6.22
CA THR A 109 -6.42 -7.28 5.23
C THR A 109 -4.95 -7.16 4.92
N PHE A 110 -4.25 -8.28 4.82
CA PHE A 110 -2.82 -8.28 4.52
C PHE A 110 -2.40 -9.52 3.72
N SER A 111 -1.27 -9.42 3.00
CA SER A 111 -0.52 -10.56 2.45
C SER A 111 0.80 -10.72 3.21
N VAL A 112 1.44 -11.88 3.04
CA VAL A 112 2.74 -12.17 3.67
C VAL A 112 3.66 -12.84 2.66
N ASP A 113 4.95 -12.72 2.92
CA ASP A 113 6.02 -13.36 2.15
C ASP A 113 5.90 -14.89 2.10
N VAL A 114 6.47 -15.46 1.04
CA VAL A 114 6.65 -16.91 0.92
C VAL A 114 7.44 -17.45 2.11
N GLY A 115 6.88 -18.46 2.79
CA GLY A 115 7.56 -19.10 3.90
C GLY A 115 7.34 -18.41 5.25
N ALA A 116 6.48 -17.38 5.32
CA ALA A 116 5.95 -16.91 6.59
C ALA A 116 5.37 -18.10 7.39
N ALA A 117 5.78 -18.21 8.64
CA ALA A 117 5.50 -19.36 9.48
C ALA A 117 4.11 -19.27 10.12
N GLY A 118 3.65 -18.06 10.46
CA GLY A 118 2.39 -17.80 11.13
C GLY A 118 2.32 -18.38 12.55
N GLY A 119 1.46 -17.79 13.37
CA GLY A 119 1.12 -18.32 14.69
C GLY A 119 0.43 -19.68 14.60
N THR A 120 0.68 -20.58 15.55
CA THR A 120 0.00 -21.88 15.58
C THR A 120 -1.53 -21.71 15.57
N GLY A 121 -2.19 -22.31 14.59
CA GLY A 121 -3.65 -22.30 14.47
C GLY A 121 -4.21 -21.09 13.71
N THR A 122 -3.36 -20.26 13.09
CA THR A 122 -3.77 -19.17 12.21
C THR A 122 -3.87 -19.64 10.76
N ALA A 123 -4.58 -18.90 9.92
CA ALA A 123 -4.66 -19.18 8.48
C ALA A 123 -3.30 -19.00 7.80
N VAL A 124 -2.51 -18.01 8.20
CA VAL A 124 -1.14 -17.81 7.72
C VAL A 124 -0.29 -19.06 7.93
N ALA A 125 -0.30 -19.66 9.13
CA ALA A 125 0.46 -20.87 9.40
C ALA A 125 0.02 -22.09 8.58
N ALA A 126 -1.21 -22.08 8.07
CA ALA A 126 -1.73 -23.15 7.23
C ALA A 126 -1.36 -22.98 5.76
N GLN A 127 -1.22 -21.74 5.27
CA GLN A 127 -1.13 -21.44 3.83
C GLN A 127 0.22 -20.87 3.40
N ALA A 128 0.75 -19.87 4.11
CA ALA A 128 1.94 -19.11 3.69
C ALA A 128 3.22 -19.95 3.44
N PRO A 129 3.43 -21.13 4.06
CA PRO A 129 4.53 -22.01 3.67
C PRO A 129 4.45 -22.56 2.24
N PHE A 130 3.30 -22.43 1.57
CA PHE A 130 3.01 -23.04 0.28
C PHE A 130 2.69 -22.01 -0.83
N ASN A 131 2.18 -20.82 -0.47
CA ASN A 131 1.83 -19.72 -1.35
C ASN A 131 2.18 -18.36 -0.69
N ALA A 132 2.43 -17.30 -1.45
CA ALA A 132 2.65 -15.95 -0.93
C ALA A 132 1.58 -14.94 -1.36
N ALA A 133 0.75 -15.33 -2.34
CA ALA A 133 -0.27 -14.46 -2.90
C ALA A 133 -1.66 -14.64 -2.25
N ASP A 134 -1.72 -15.04 -0.98
CA ASP A 134 -2.97 -15.14 -0.22
C ASP A 134 -3.29 -13.84 0.52
N LEU A 135 -4.57 -13.55 0.69
CA LEU A 135 -5.06 -12.44 1.48
C LEU A 135 -5.72 -12.92 2.77
N PHE A 136 -5.24 -12.38 3.88
CA PHE A 136 -5.67 -12.71 5.23
C PHE A 136 -6.36 -11.51 5.87
N GLU A 137 -7.43 -11.75 6.62
CA GLU A 137 -8.07 -10.75 7.47
C GLU A 137 -7.76 -11.04 8.93
N SER A 138 -7.38 -10.01 9.70
CA SER A 138 -7.29 -10.11 11.14
C SER A 138 -7.95 -8.90 11.80
N ASN A 139 -8.46 -9.13 13.00
CA ASN A 139 -9.09 -8.13 13.87
C ASN A 139 -8.19 -7.79 15.07
N GLY A 140 -6.89 -8.08 14.98
CA GLY A 140 -5.92 -7.84 16.05
C GLY A 140 -6.02 -8.82 17.24
N SER A 141 -6.80 -9.91 17.14
CA SER A 141 -6.93 -10.88 18.25
C SER A 141 -5.87 -11.99 18.26
N GLY A 142 -4.86 -11.90 17.38
CA GLY A 142 -3.88 -12.95 17.13
C GLY A 142 -4.37 -14.14 16.33
N PHE A 143 -5.57 -14.01 15.74
CA PHE A 143 -6.11 -14.94 14.77
C PHE A 143 -6.29 -14.20 13.46
N ASN A 144 -5.99 -14.88 12.36
CA ASN A 144 -6.30 -14.42 11.02
C ASN A 144 -7.17 -15.46 10.30
N ALA A 145 -8.05 -14.97 9.45
CA ALA A 145 -8.92 -15.75 8.58
C ALA A 145 -8.49 -15.55 7.14
N TRP A 146 -8.75 -16.56 6.31
CA TRP A 146 -8.51 -16.50 4.89
C TRP A 146 -9.65 -15.78 4.18
N THR A 147 -9.31 -14.77 3.37
CA THR A 147 -10.30 -13.94 2.68
C THR A 147 -10.35 -14.29 1.20
N LEU A 148 -9.19 -14.26 0.53
CA LEU A 148 -9.05 -14.55 -0.88
C LEU A 148 -7.78 -15.35 -1.11
N ASP A 149 -7.89 -16.38 -1.94
CA ASP A 149 -6.76 -17.22 -2.34
C ASP A 149 -6.22 -16.90 -3.72
N GLU A 150 -5.00 -17.37 -3.99
CA GLU A 150 -4.34 -17.07 -5.24
C GLU A 150 -5.12 -17.63 -6.45
N LEU A 151 -5.82 -18.76 -6.31
CA LEU A 151 -6.66 -19.33 -7.37
C LEU A 151 -7.95 -18.53 -7.59
N GLN A 152 -8.53 -17.98 -6.52
CA GLN A 152 -9.68 -17.09 -6.52
C GLN A 152 -9.30 -15.75 -7.14
N MET A 153 -8.04 -15.32 -7.04
CA MET A 153 -7.55 -14.16 -7.78
C MET A 153 -7.14 -14.49 -9.22
N GLY A 154 -7.14 -15.76 -9.60
CA GLY A 154 -6.74 -16.25 -10.92
C GLY A 154 -5.22 -16.24 -11.15
N LEU A 155 -4.45 -16.25 -10.07
CA LEU A 155 -3.00 -16.33 -10.06
C LEU A 155 -2.52 -17.79 -10.12
N ALA A 156 -1.26 -17.98 -10.50
CA ALA A 156 -0.64 -19.29 -10.43
C ALA A 156 -0.41 -19.71 -8.97
N ALA A 157 -0.94 -20.88 -8.57
CA ALA A 157 -0.72 -21.51 -7.27
C ALA A 157 0.71 -22.06 -7.14
N THR A 158 1.67 -21.15 -6.97
CA THR A 158 3.08 -21.46 -6.79
C THR A 158 3.69 -20.54 -5.74
N ALA A 159 4.67 -21.06 -5.01
CA ALA A 159 5.47 -20.28 -4.06
C ALA A 159 6.26 -19.11 -4.69
N ALA A 160 6.32 -19.03 -6.03
CA ALA A 160 6.95 -17.91 -6.74
C ALA A 160 5.96 -16.78 -7.10
N THR A 161 4.68 -16.98 -6.84
CA THR A 161 3.66 -15.94 -7.01
C THR A 161 3.52 -15.22 -5.68
N ASP A 162 3.92 -13.96 -5.65
CA ASP A 162 3.92 -13.10 -4.47
C ASP A 162 3.22 -11.79 -4.79
N ILE A 163 2.51 -11.23 -3.81
CA ILE A 163 1.83 -9.93 -3.90
C ILE A 163 2.68 -8.91 -3.17
N ASP A 164 3.23 -7.97 -3.93
CA ASP A 164 4.20 -6.99 -3.42
C ASP A 164 3.53 -5.67 -3.04
N ALA A 165 2.34 -5.41 -3.57
CA ALA A 165 1.50 -4.32 -3.13
C ALA A 165 0.05 -4.68 -3.40
N ASN A 166 -0.84 -4.27 -2.51
CA ASN A 166 -2.27 -4.52 -2.68
C ASN A 166 -3.10 -3.34 -2.20
N LEU A 167 -4.18 -3.11 -2.93
CA LEU A 167 -5.30 -2.28 -2.55
C LEU A 167 -6.60 -3.05 -2.75
N LEU A 168 -7.28 -3.34 -1.64
CA LEU A 168 -8.65 -3.82 -1.68
C LEU A 168 -9.61 -2.64 -1.64
N THR A 169 -10.36 -2.46 -2.72
CA THR A 169 -11.45 -1.48 -2.72
C THR A 169 -12.65 -2.05 -1.95
N GLN A 170 -12.79 -1.65 -0.69
CA GLN A 170 -13.94 -1.91 0.19
C GLN A 170 -14.30 -3.39 0.43
N LEU A 171 -13.67 -4.00 1.45
CA LEU A 171 -14.02 -5.35 1.90
C LEU A 171 -15.40 -5.45 2.56
N SER A 172 -15.94 -4.33 3.07
CA SER A 172 -17.15 -4.29 3.88
C SER A 172 -18.41 -4.82 3.17
N SER A 173 -18.34 -5.08 1.86
CA SER A 173 -19.33 -5.88 1.13
C SER A 173 -18.67 -6.73 0.02
N LEU A 174 -18.10 -7.89 0.39
CA LEU A 174 -17.77 -8.95 -0.59
C LEU A 174 -19.01 -9.43 -1.40
N THR A 175 -20.21 -8.97 -1.04
CA THR A 175 -21.43 -9.16 -1.83
C THR A 175 -21.40 -8.50 -3.21
N GLY A 176 -20.45 -7.58 -3.47
CA GLY A 176 -20.34 -6.85 -4.74
C GLY A 176 -19.38 -7.42 -5.78
N ASN A 177 -18.58 -8.44 -5.46
CA ASN A 177 -17.44 -8.87 -6.28
C ASN A 177 -16.54 -7.68 -6.69
N PRO A 178 -15.97 -6.95 -5.72
CA PRO A 178 -15.19 -5.74 -5.99
C PRO A 178 -13.91 -6.05 -6.76
N TRP A 179 -13.33 -5.01 -7.37
CA TRP A 179 -12.01 -5.09 -7.94
C TRP A 179 -10.93 -5.08 -6.83
N VAL A 180 -9.96 -5.97 -6.99
CA VAL A 180 -8.73 -6.02 -6.19
C VAL A 180 -7.60 -5.56 -7.10
N TYR A 181 -6.88 -4.52 -6.67
CA TYR A 181 -5.76 -3.96 -7.43
C TYR A 181 -4.45 -4.28 -6.71
N PHE A 182 -3.46 -4.81 -7.43
CA PHE A 182 -2.23 -5.30 -6.81
C PHE A 182 -1.06 -5.31 -7.79
N SER A 183 0.17 -5.34 -7.29
CA SER A 183 1.38 -5.70 -8.05
C SER A 183 1.83 -7.13 -7.64
N LEU A 184 2.77 -7.69 -8.40
CA LEU A 184 3.35 -9.00 -8.12
C LEU A 184 4.88 -8.93 -8.18
N ALA A 185 5.56 -9.75 -7.39
CA ALA A 185 7.01 -9.82 -7.39
C ALA A 185 7.65 -10.07 -8.75
N PRO A 186 8.86 -9.51 -8.97
CA PRO A 186 9.69 -9.87 -10.09
C PRO A 186 9.90 -11.38 -10.18
N GLY A 187 9.56 -11.94 -11.35
CA GLY A 187 9.71 -13.39 -11.61
C GLY A 187 8.45 -14.21 -11.35
N SER A 188 7.37 -13.60 -10.84
CA SER A 188 6.07 -14.26 -10.72
C SER A 188 5.64 -14.90 -12.05
N PRO A 189 5.28 -16.21 -12.08
CA PRO A 189 4.86 -16.87 -13.32
C PRO A 189 3.64 -16.21 -13.98
N THR A 190 2.77 -15.60 -13.17
CA THR A 190 1.58 -14.89 -13.63
C THR A 190 1.95 -13.67 -14.50
N LEU A 191 3.02 -12.93 -14.15
CA LEU A 191 3.46 -11.77 -14.94
C LEU A 191 3.85 -12.17 -16.36
N SER A 192 4.61 -13.27 -16.50
CA SER A 192 5.00 -13.81 -17.80
C SER A 192 3.78 -14.24 -18.63
N ALA A 193 2.79 -14.87 -17.99
CA ALA A 193 1.56 -15.29 -18.65
C ALA A 193 0.72 -14.10 -19.16
N LEU A 194 0.73 -12.98 -18.46
CA LEU A 194 0.01 -11.75 -18.81
C LEU A 194 0.80 -10.82 -19.75
N GLY A 195 2.11 -11.03 -19.89
CA GLY A 195 2.99 -10.06 -20.54
C GLY A 195 3.15 -8.76 -19.74
N ALA A 196 2.99 -8.85 -18.42
CA ALA A 196 3.12 -7.76 -17.46
C ALA A 196 4.52 -7.74 -16.81
N SER A 197 4.78 -6.74 -16.00
CA SER A 197 5.96 -6.51 -15.18
C SER A 197 5.57 -6.24 -13.72
N ALA A 198 6.53 -6.33 -12.81
CA ALA A 198 6.30 -6.07 -11.39
C ALA A 198 5.87 -4.61 -11.12
N ALA A 199 6.30 -3.68 -11.97
CA ALA A 199 5.86 -2.29 -11.94
C ALA A 199 4.47 -1.99 -12.55
N ASP A 200 3.72 -3.01 -12.99
CA ASP A 200 2.34 -2.85 -13.45
C ASP A 200 1.36 -3.07 -12.29
N ILE A 201 0.26 -2.31 -12.27
CA ILE A 201 -0.88 -2.57 -11.38
C ILE A 201 -1.84 -3.48 -12.13
N LEU A 202 -2.05 -4.66 -11.58
CA LEU A 202 -3.03 -5.63 -12.04
C LEU A 202 -4.37 -5.41 -11.34
N ALA A 203 -5.45 -5.83 -11.99
CA ALA A 203 -6.77 -5.87 -11.41
C ALA A 203 -7.39 -7.26 -11.60
N THR A 204 -8.06 -7.75 -10.57
CA THR A 204 -8.88 -8.97 -10.65
C THR A 204 -10.16 -8.83 -9.85
N ARG A 205 -11.07 -9.76 -10.09
CA ARG A 205 -12.27 -9.99 -9.28
C ARG A 205 -12.18 -11.37 -8.65
N ALA A 206 -13.00 -11.66 -7.65
CA ALA A 206 -13.09 -13.02 -7.16
C ALA A 206 -13.52 -13.96 -8.30
N LEU A 207 -12.72 -15.01 -8.49
CA LEU A 207 -12.76 -15.99 -9.58
C LEU A 207 -12.50 -15.41 -10.99
N GLY A 208 -11.91 -14.22 -11.07
CA GLY A 208 -11.55 -13.53 -12.31
C GLY A 208 -10.14 -13.90 -12.79
N THR A 209 -9.87 -13.70 -14.08
CA THR A 209 -8.49 -13.70 -14.60
C THR A 209 -7.91 -12.30 -14.41
N PRO A 210 -6.73 -12.15 -13.78
CA PRO A 210 -6.12 -10.84 -13.64
C PRO A 210 -5.82 -10.24 -15.01
N LYS A 211 -5.91 -8.91 -15.09
CA LYS A 211 -5.48 -8.13 -16.25
C LYS A 211 -4.63 -6.95 -15.80
N VAL A 212 -3.87 -6.39 -16.73
CA VAL A 212 -3.15 -5.13 -16.49
C VAL A 212 -4.17 -3.99 -16.46
N SER A 213 -4.26 -3.30 -15.33
CA SER A 213 -5.12 -2.13 -15.15
C SER A 213 -4.37 -0.83 -15.45
N ILE A 214 -3.18 -0.68 -14.87
CA ILE A 214 -2.31 0.49 -15.06
C ILE A 214 -0.90 -0.01 -15.35
N THR A 215 -0.30 0.48 -16.43
CA THR A 215 1.04 0.08 -16.84
C THR A 215 2.14 0.86 -16.10
N ALA A 216 3.33 0.25 -15.95
CA ALA A 216 4.55 0.88 -15.47
C ALA A 216 4.83 2.19 -16.22
N THR A 217 4.60 2.19 -17.54
CA THR A 217 4.79 3.37 -18.39
C THR A 217 3.86 4.52 -18.01
N GLN A 218 2.61 4.25 -17.62
CA GLN A 218 1.66 5.26 -17.12
C GLN A 218 2.08 5.81 -15.75
N LEU A 219 2.69 4.98 -14.90
CA LEU A 219 3.24 5.40 -13.60
C LEU A 219 4.56 6.18 -13.71
N GLY A 220 5.21 6.17 -14.88
CA GLY A 220 6.55 6.75 -15.04
C GLY A 220 7.68 5.80 -14.62
N LEU A 221 7.38 4.51 -14.51
CA LEU A 221 8.30 3.44 -14.16
C LEU A 221 8.79 2.69 -15.40
N ARG A 222 9.87 1.94 -15.25
CA ARG A 222 10.39 0.96 -16.21
C ARG A 222 9.80 -0.41 -15.89
N ASN A 223 9.74 -1.29 -16.89
CA ASN A 223 9.28 -2.67 -16.70
C ASN A 223 10.19 -3.53 -15.81
N ALA A 224 11.34 -3.01 -15.38
CA ALA A 224 12.26 -3.67 -14.46
C ALA A 224 12.26 -3.03 -13.07
N ASP A 225 11.48 -1.96 -12.88
CA ASP A 225 11.21 -1.42 -11.55
C ASP A 225 10.18 -2.35 -10.87
N ASP A 226 10.05 -2.16 -9.56
CA ASP A 226 9.22 -2.97 -8.68
C ASP A 226 8.28 -2.07 -7.86
N LEU A 227 7.07 -2.54 -7.58
CA LEU A 227 6.07 -1.80 -6.80
C LEU A 227 5.85 -2.50 -5.48
N ASP A 228 6.19 -1.81 -4.38
CA ASP A 228 6.29 -2.41 -3.04
C ASP A 228 5.18 -1.88 -2.11
N ALA A 229 4.52 -0.78 -2.49
CA ALA A 229 3.28 -0.36 -1.85
C ALA A 229 2.40 0.44 -2.79
N LEU A 230 1.09 0.38 -2.57
CA LEU A 230 0.09 0.91 -3.48
C LEU A 230 -1.14 1.45 -2.76
N VAL A 231 -1.50 2.69 -3.07
CA VAL A 231 -2.82 3.28 -2.77
C VAL A 231 -3.37 3.97 -4.01
N MET A 232 -4.65 3.76 -4.31
CA MET A 232 -5.35 4.42 -5.41
C MET A 232 -6.47 5.30 -4.86
N LEU A 233 -6.48 6.56 -5.29
CA LEU A 233 -7.42 7.57 -4.84
C LEU A 233 -8.31 8.04 -5.99
N SER A 234 -9.62 8.08 -5.74
CA SER A 234 -10.60 8.79 -6.59
C SER A 234 -10.57 8.39 -8.08
N GLY A 235 -10.57 7.08 -8.35
CA GLY A 235 -10.85 6.54 -9.69
C GLY A 235 -12.34 6.25 -9.89
N ALA A 236 -12.79 6.26 -11.14
CA ALA A 236 -14.07 5.72 -11.52
C ALA A 236 -13.88 4.96 -12.82
N ASP A 237 -14.05 3.65 -12.72
CA ASP A 237 -14.14 2.76 -13.86
C ASP A 237 -15.60 2.77 -14.32
N ALA A 238 -15.86 3.47 -15.43
CA ALA A 238 -17.23 3.77 -15.85
C ALA A 238 -17.93 2.57 -16.51
N ASN A 239 -17.15 1.64 -17.05
CA ASN A 239 -17.64 0.45 -17.71
C ASN A 239 -17.52 -0.82 -16.83
N ASP A 240 -16.90 -0.68 -15.65
CA ASP A 240 -16.71 -1.70 -14.63
C ASP A 240 -15.89 -2.91 -15.11
N ASP A 241 -14.93 -2.68 -16.01
CA ASP A 241 -14.13 -3.74 -16.61
C ASP A 241 -12.79 -3.98 -15.91
N GLY A 242 -12.36 -3.11 -15.00
CA GLY A 242 -11.16 -3.21 -14.16
C GLY A 242 -9.95 -2.44 -14.69
N ASP A 243 -10.06 -1.74 -15.81
CA ASP A 243 -9.04 -0.78 -16.25
C ASP A 243 -9.56 0.66 -16.25
N PHE A 244 -8.70 1.60 -16.61
CA PHE A 244 -9.01 3.03 -16.59
C PHE A 244 -8.71 3.69 -17.94
N ASN A 245 -8.74 2.94 -19.05
CA ASN A 245 -8.30 3.44 -20.36
C ASN A 245 -9.47 3.80 -21.29
N ASP A 246 -10.70 3.72 -20.81
CA ASP A 246 -11.90 3.82 -21.62
C ASP A 246 -12.55 5.22 -21.63
N PRO A 247 -13.30 5.56 -22.69
CA PRO A 247 -14.07 6.81 -22.73
C PRO A 247 -15.13 6.84 -21.63
N GLY A 248 -14.89 7.63 -20.58
CA GLY A 248 -15.80 7.77 -19.45
C GLY A 248 -15.12 7.54 -18.12
N ASP A 249 -13.97 6.87 -18.14
CA ASP A 249 -13.20 6.61 -16.93
C ASP A 249 -12.60 7.89 -16.39
N SER A 250 -12.57 8.00 -15.07
CA SER A 250 -11.70 8.94 -14.39
C SER A 250 -10.50 8.20 -13.83
N PHE A 251 -9.33 8.57 -14.34
CA PHE A 251 -8.06 8.02 -13.88
C PHE A 251 -7.90 8.21 -12.36
N PRO A 252 -7.58 7.15 -11.63
CA PRO A 252 -7.23 7.28 -10.23
C PRO A 252 -5.91 8.05 -10.11
N MET A 253 -5.79 8.78 -9.03
CA MET A 253 -4.47 9.18 -8.55
C MET A 253 -3.83 7.97 -7.87
N VAL A 254 -2.57 7.69 -8.19
CA VAL A 254 -1.83 6.57 -7.60
C VAL A 254 -0.75 7.10 -6.70
N ILE A 255 -0.73 6.63 -5.47
CA ILE A 255 0.35 6.85 -4.50
C ILE A 255 1.03 5.50 -4.29
N PHE A 256 2.34 5.45 -4.38
CA PHE A 256 3.08 4.19 -4.40
C PHE A 256 4.50 4.37 -3.86
N SER A 257 5.10 3.28 -3.37
CA SER A 257 6.55 3.13 -3.18
C SER A 257 7.09 2.14 -4.22
N VAL A 258 8.41 1.99 -4.25
CA VAL A 258 9.11 1.10 -5.17
C VAL A 258 10.27 0.43 -4.44
N SER A 259 10.72 -0.74 -4.89
CA SER A 259 11.88 -1.37 -4.25
C SER A 259 13.15 -0.52 -4.34
N PRO A 260 14.12 -0.72 -3.43
CA PRO A 260 15.41 -0.04 -3.45
C PRO A 260 16.19 -0.13 -4.78
N SER A 261 15.88 -1.12 -5.61
CA SER A 261 16.54 -1.34 -6.90
C SER A 261 15.94 -0.54 -8.07
N SER A 262 14.76 0.04 -7.86
CA SER A 262 13.97 0.73 -8.88
C SER A 262 14.64 2.02 -9.36
N GLN A 263 14.63 2.24 -10.66
CA GLN A 263 15.36 3.35 -11.30
C GLN A 263 14.47 4.44 -11.88
N GLY A 264 13.19 4.15 -12.13
CA GLY A 264 12.25 5.08 -12.75
C GLY A 264 12.63 5.47 -14.18
N ARG A 265 11.68 5.99 -14.96
CA ARG A 265 12.00 6.52 -16.30
C ARG A 265 12.76 7.84 -16.19
N THR A 266 13.65 8.12 -17.15
CA THR A 266 14.39 9.40 -17.20
C THR A 266 13.42 10.59 -17.13
N GLY A 267 13.69 11.51 -16.20
CA GLY A 267 12.87 12.72 -16.00
C GLY A 267 11.67 12.54 -15.05
N THR A 268 11.53 11.38 -14.41
CA THR A 268 10.56 11.14 -13.34
C THR A 268 11.19 11.37 -11.97
N ALA A 269 10.37 11.52 -10.91
CA ALA A 269 10.87 11.69 -9.55
C ALA A 269 11.58 10.44 -9.02
N VAL A 270 11.07 9.23 -9.29
CA VAL A 270 11.75 7.98 -8.93
C VAL A 270 13.17 7.95 -9.52
N ASN A 271 13.35 8.39 -10.77
CA ASN A 271 14.68 8.50 -11.36
C ASN A 271 15.54 9.59 -10.74
N GLY A 272 14.94 10.67 -10.27
CA GLY A 272 15.61 11.71 -9.50
C GLY A 272 16.16 11.16 -8.18
N GLN A 273 15.34 10.40 -7.43
CA GLN A 273 15.73 9.79 -6.17
C GLN A 273 16.81 8.74 -6.39
N PHE A 274 16.63 7.80 -7.32
CA PHE A 274 17.67 6.82 -7.65
C PHE A 274 19.07 7.43 -7.95
N ILE A 275 19.13 8.64 -8.49
CA ILE A 275 20.40 9.33 -8.80
C ILE A 275 20.97 10.10 -7.60
N ASN A 276 20.11 10.77 -6.82
CA ASN A 276 20.53 11.76 -5.84
C ASN A 276 20.35 11.31 -4.39
N ASP A 277 19.49 10.32 -4.17
CA ASP A 277 19.10 9.76 -2.88
C ASP A 277 18.88 8.25 -3.02
N PHE A 278 20.00 7.52 -3.17
CA PHE A 278 19.96 6.09 -3.43
C PHE A 278 20.08 5.29 -2.12
N PRO A 279 19.20 4.29 -1.90
CA PRO A 279 18.12 3.84 -2.78
C PRO A 279 16.76 4.54 -2.54
N PRO A 280 15.78 4.44 -3.47
CA PRO A 280 14.47 5.08 -3.34
C PRO A 280 13.41 4.24 -2.60
N GLY A 281 13.82 3.22 -1.83
CA GLY A 281 12.92 2.20 -1.25
C GLY A 281 11.84 2.75 -0.31
N GLY A 282 12.27 3.64 0.59
CA GLY A 282 11.40 4.25 1.60
C GLY A 282 10.63 5.49 1.13
N ASP A 283 10.79 5.88 -0.14
CA ASP A 283 10.14 7.06 -0.69
C ASP A 283 8.71 6.78 -1.12
N ILE A 284 7.82 7.74 -0.92
CA ILE A 284 6.45 7.70 -1.44
C ILE A 284 6.33 8.64 -2.62
N PHE A 285 5.83 8.13 -3.73
CA PHE A 285 5.61 8.83 -4.98
C PHE A 285 4.12 8.99 -5.28
N PHE A 286 3.82 9.95 -6.13
CA PHE A 286 2.49 10.23 -6.64
C PHE A 286 2.51 10.24 -8.18
N SER A 287 1.51 9.63 -8.81
CA SER A 287 1.26 9.66 -10.25
C SER A 287 -0.20 9.97 -10.59
N SER A 288 -0.36 10.73 -11.67
CA SER A 288 -1.66 10.99 -12.33
C SER A 288 -1.80 10.23 -13.65
N LEU A 289 -1.03 9.15 -13.82
CA LEU A 289 -1.03 8.23 -14.96
C LEU A 289 -0.59 8.84 -16.31
N GLY A 290 0.06 10.01 -16.27
CA GLY A 290 0.63 10.70 -17.43
C GLY A 290 2.04 10.25 -17.85
N GLY A 291 2.56 9.18 -17.25
CA GLY A 291 3.92 8.68 -17.47
C GLY A 291 5.02 9.48 -16.77
N VAL A 292 4.64 10.27 -15.77
CA VAL A 292 5.52 10.98 -14.85
C VAL A 292 5.00 10.78 -13.43
N ASN A 293 5.91 10.82 -12.46
CA ASN A 293 5.61 10.80 -11.04
C ASN A 293 6.34 11.95 -10.33
N THR A 294 5.85 12.30 -9.15
CA THR A 294 6.41 13.32 -8.26
C THR A 294 6.67 12.71 -6.88
N LEU A 295 7.77 13.09 -6.24
CA LEU A 295 8.04 12.73 -4.86
C LEU A 295 6.95 13.34 -3.97
N PHE A 296 6.25 12.49 -3.23
CA PHE A 296 5.18 12.87 -2.33
C PHE A 296 5.68 12.97 -0.89
N ARG A 297 6.42 11.95 -0.42
CA ARG A 297 7.17 11.94 0.83
C ARG A 297 8.52 11.31 0.64
N ASP A 298 9.48 11.89 1.32
CA ASP A 298 10.87 11.44 1.39
C ASP A 298 11.01 10.53 2.62
N ASP A 299 11.74 9.43 2.49
CA ASP A 299 12.05 8.46 3.54
C ASP A 299 12.54 9.14 4.85
N ALA A 300 13.42 10.15 4.74
CA ALA A 300 13.96 10.87 5.88
C ALA A 300 12.89 11.69 6.63
N VAL A 301 11.82 12.10 5.94
CA VAL A 301 10.66 12.77 6.57
C VAL A 301 9.78 11.76 7.31
N LEU A 302 9.70 10.52 6.82
CA LEU A 302 9.02 9.42 7.48
C LEU A 302 9.83 8.87 8.66
N GLY A 303 11.12 9.20 8.72
CA GLY A 303 12.05 8.68 9.71
C GLY A 303 12.49 7.25 9.40
N LEU A 304 12.46 6.89 8.12
CA LEU A 304 13.02 5.66 7.56
C LEU A 304 14.49 5.89 7.19
N ALA A 305 15.23 4.81 7.03
CA ALA A 305 16.53 4.81 6.37
C ALA A 305 16.37 4.72 4.86
N ASN A 306 17.37 5.19 4.13
CA ASN A 306 17.34 5.23 2.66
C ASN A 306 17.18 3.85 2.03
N ASP A 307 17.60 2.79 2.71
CA ASP A 307 17.46 1.40 2.27
C ASP A 307 16.32 0.62 2.93
N ASP A 308 15.47 1.27 3.72
CA ASP A 308 14.22 0.65 4.16
C ASP A 308 13.32 0.40 2.95
N ASN A 309 12.69 -0.77 2.93
CA ASN A 309 11.63 -1.05 1.98
C ASN A 309 10.27 -0.67 2.56
N LEU A 310 9.44 -0.03 1.76
CA LEU A 310 8.07 0.28 2.17
C LEU A 310 7.12 -0.75 1.55
N ASP A 311 6.79 -1.79 2.31
CA ASP A 311 6.02 -2.96 1.84
C ASP A 311 4.51 -2.77 1.97
N SER A 312 4.07 -1.69 2.63
CA SER A 312 2.65 -1.35 2.61
C SER A 312 2.42 0.13 2.79
N LEU A 313 1.32 0.59 2.18
CA LEU A 313 0.87 1.95 2.23
C LEU A 313 -0.64 1.92 2.40
N ASP A 314 -1.12 2.63 3.41
CA ASP A 314 -2.55 2.85 3.56
C ASP A 314 -2.81 4.31 3.93
N LEU A 315 -3.90 4.85 3.40
CA LEU A 315 -4.35 6.20 3.71
C LEU A 315 -5.70 6.11 4.42
N PRO A 316 -5.86 6.73 5.60
CA PRO A 316 -7.16 6.80 6.23
C PRO A 316 -8.12 7.46 5.25
N GLU A 317 -9.36 6.98 5.21
CA GLU A 317 -10.40 7.61 4.41
C GLU A 317 -10.49 9.09 4.79
N MET A 318 -9.90 9.95 3.96
CA MET A 318 -9.97 11.37 4.18
C MET A 318 -11.39 11.81 3.87
N SER A 319 -12.21 11.92 4.92
CA SER A 319 -13.49 12.61 4.81
C SER A 319 -13.19 14.06 4.40
N VAL A 320 -13.44 14.41 3.13
CA VAL A 320 -13.28 15.79 2.66
C VAL A 320 -14.47 16.58 3.21
N PRO A 321 -14.26 17.55 4.13
CA PRO A 321 -15.37 18.26 4.75
C PRO A 321 -16.26 18.94 3.69
N GLY A 322 -17.55 18.59 3.67
CA GLY A 322 -18.52 19.14 2.73
C GLY A 322 -18.71 18.33 1.44
N VAL A 323 -17.95 17.25 1.24
CA VAL A 323 -18.27 16.21 0.24
C VAL A 323 -18.98 15.09 0.98
N PRO A 324 -20.25 14.78 0.66
CA PRO A 324 -20.90 13.61 1.22
C PRO A 324 -20.03 12.37 0.93
N PRO A 325 -19.90 11.42 1.87
CA PRO A 325 -19.19 10.17 1.58
C PRO A 325 -19.77 9.58 0.30
N LEU A 326 -18.88 9.13 -0.59
CA LEU A 326 -19.28 8.47 -1.83
C LEU A 326 -20.08 7.24 -1.41
N THR A 327 -21.39 7.32 -1.62
CA THR A 327 -22.30 6.19 -1.43
C THR A 327 -22.31 5.46 -2.77
N GLY A 328 -21.40 4.49 -2.91
CA GLY A 328 -21.48 3.44 -3.91
C GLY A 328 -22.56 2.43 -3.54
#